data_AF-A0A354F516-F1
#
_entry.id   AF-A0A354F516-F1
#
_cell.length_a   1.000
_cell.length_b   1.000
_cell.length_c   1.000
_cell.angle_alpha   90.00
_cell.angle_beta   90.00
_cell.angle_gamma   90.00
#
_symmetry.space_group_name_H-M   'P 1'
#
loop_
_entity.id
_entity.type
_entity.pdbx_description
1 polymer ?
#
loop_
_entity_poly.entity_id
_entity_poly.type
_entity_poly.pdbx_seq_one_letter_code
_entity_poly.pdbx_strand_id
1 'polypeptide(L)' 'MTGKELIKLLKENGWTLDRIKGSHYIMIKGKKTLSVPVHGNRDLPKGTLNSLLKEGGLK' A
#
# COMPACT_ATOMS: atom_id res chain seq x y z
N MET A 1 -2.07 11.70 0.56
CA MET A 1 -1.24 10.52 0.85
C MET A 1 -0.91 9.82 -0.44
N THR A 2 0.37 9.76 -0.77
CA THR A 2 0.91 9.08 -1.95
C THR A 2 1.05 7.57 -1.69
N GLY A 3 1.20 6.79 -2.77
CA GLY A 3 1.48 5.36 -2.63
C GLY A 3 2.76 5.06 -1.84
N LYS A 4 3.79 5.90 -1.95
CA LYS A 4 5.05 5.76 -1.20
C LYS A 4 4.84 5.95 0.31
N GLU A 5 4.05 6.95 0.70
CA GLU A 5 3.71 7.20 2.10
C GLU A 5 2.90 6.05 2.68
N LEU A 6 1.92 5.52 1.93
CA LEU A 6 1.14 4.37 2.35
C LEU A 6 2.01 3.12 2.53
N ILE A 7 2.96 2.86 1.63
CA ILE A 7 3.91 1.74 1.77
C ILE A 7 4.74 1.90 3.05
N LYS A 8 5.19 3.12 3.38
CA LYS A 8 5.94 3.39 4.62
C LYS A 8 5.08 3.06 5.85
N LEU A 9 3.84 3.55 5.88
CA LEU A 9 2.89 3.27 6.96
C LEU A 9 2.59 1.77 7.10
N LEU A 10 2.40 1.06 5.97
CA LEU A 10 2.20 -0.39 5.97
C LEU A 10 3.42 -1.11 6.56
N LYS A 11 4.65 -0.72 6.20
CA LYS A 11 5.88 -1.30 6.76
C LYS A 11 5.98 -1.11 8.27
N GLU A 12 5.65 0.08 8.77
CA GLU A 12 5.58 0.37 10.21
C GLU A 12 4.54 -0.52 10.93
N ASN A 13 3.53 -0.99 10.20
CA ASN A 13 2.48 -1.89 10.70
C ASN A 13 2.75 -3.38 10.37
N GLY A 14 4.01 -3.74 10.13
CA GLY A 14 4.44 -5.14 9.97
C GLY A 14 4.12 -5.76 8.60
N TRP A 15 3.84 -4.93 7.59
CA TRP A 15 3.84 -5.39 6.20
C TRP A 15 5.25 -5.37 5.63
N THR A 16 5.52 -6.24 4.66
CA THR A 16 6.80 -6.28 3.94
C THR A 16 6.56 -6.18 2.45
N LEU A 17 7.53 -5.64 1.70
CA LEU A 17 7.45 -5.59 0.24
C LEU A 17 7.88 -6.95 -0.30
N ASP A 18 7.01 -7.61 -1.05
CA ASP A 18 7.30 -8.88 -1.74
C ASP A 18 7.93 -8.62 -3.11
N ARG A 19 7.22 -7.88 -3.97
CA ARG A 19 7.67 -7.58 -5.33
C ARG A 19 7.06 -6.31 -5.88
N ILE A 20 7.65 -5.80 -6.96
CA ILE A 20 7.15 -4.66 -7.71
C ILE A 20 6.88 -5.09 -9.16
N LYS A 21 5.70 -4.75 -9.68
CA LYS A 21 5.34 -4.95 -11.09
C LYS A 21 4.83 -3.63 -11.67
N GLY A 22 5.68 -2.97 -12.47
CA GLY A 22 5.41 -1.62 -12.95
C GLY A 22 5.26 -0.64 -11.79
N SER A 23 4.13 0.05 -11.71
CA SER A 23 3.81 0.98 -10.62
C SER A 23 3.21 0.30 -9.39
N HIS A 24 2.92 -1.00 -9.42
CA HIS A 24 2.27 -1.70 -8.31
C HIS A 24 3.28 -2.37 -7.39
N TYR A 25 3.20 -2.03 -6.11
CA TYR A 25 4.02 -2.58 -5.03
C TYR A 25 3.16 -3.59 -4.27
N ILE A 26 3.60 -4.85 -4.27
CA ILE A 26 2.89 -5.94 -3.63
C ILE A 26 3.42 -6.09 -2.20
N MET A 27 2.57 -5.77 -1.23
CA MET A 27 2.87 -5.85 0.20
C MET A 27 2.28 -7.14 0.77
N ILE A 28 3.02 -7.82 1.66
CA ILE A 28 2.58 -9.06 2.32
C ILE A 28 2.66 -8.94 3.85
N LYS A 29 1.70 -9.57 4.54
CA LYS A 29 1.68 -9.73 6.00
C LYS A 29 1.03 -11.07 6.35
N GLY A 30 1.84 -12.08 6.67
CA GLY A 30 1.38 -13.45 6.86
C GLY A 30 0.73 -13.99 5.58
N LYS A 31 -0.54 -14.37 5.65
CA LYS A 31 -1.32 -14.84 4.48
C LYS A 31 -2.01 -13.72 3.68
N LYS A 32 -1.89 -12.46 4.11
CA LYS A 32 -2.50 -11.31 3.43
C LYS A 32 -1.55 -10.71 2.40
N THR A 33 -2.13 -10.31 1.26
CA THR A 33 -1.43 -9.61 0.17
C THR A 33 -2.20 -8.34 -0.17
N LEU A 34 -1.50 -7.24 -0.42
CA LEU A 34 -2.08 -5.94 -0.78
C LEU A 34 -1.29 -5.33 -1.95
N SER A 35 -1.99 -4.90 -3.00
CA SER A 35 -1.37 -4.24 -4.16
C SER A 35 -1.53 -2.72 -4.04
N VAL A 36 -0.43 -1.99 -3.83
CA VAL A 36 -0.43 -0.54 -3.68
C VAL A 36 0.04 0.12 -4.98
N PRO A 37 -0.78 0.93 -5.65
CA PRO A 37 -0.34 1.69 -6.81
C PRO A 37 0.55 2.86 -6.39
N VAL A 38 1.67 3.05 -7.09
CA VAL A 38 2.64 4.13 -6.86
C VAL A 38 2.83 4.93 -8.14
N HIS A 39 2.24 6.13 -8.19
CA HIS A 39 2.30 7.04 -9.34
C HIS A 39 3.22 8.24 -9.04
N GLY A 40 4.46 7.95 -8.62
CA GLY A 40 5.44 8.97 -8.23
C GLY A 40 5.08 9.65 -6.91
N ASN A 41 4.92 10.97 -6.94
CA ASN A 41 4.54 11.81 -5.78
C ASN A 41 3.07 12.25 -5.84
N ARG A 42 2.25 11.64 -6.71
CA ARG A 42 0.82 11.92 -6.78
C ARG A 42 0.08 11.20 -5.66
N ASP A 43 -0.92 11.88 -5.13
CA ASP A 43 -1.83 11.33 -4.13
C ASP A 43 -2.69 10.21 -4.71
N LEU A 44 -2.99 9.22 -3.87
CA LEU A 44 -3.98 8.20 -4.17
C LEU A 44 -5.37 8.82 -4.15
N PRO A 45 -6.26 8.47 -5.10
CA PRO A 45 -7.66 8.84 -5.03
C PRO A 45 -8.28 8.41 -3.70
N LYS A 46 -9.17 9.23 -3.13
CA LYS A 46 -9.76 9.00 -1.81
C LYS A 46 -10.40 7.61 -1.67
N GLY A 47 -11.06 7.11 -2.71
CA GLY A 47 -11.65 5.77 -2.71
C GLY A 47 -10.59 4.66 -2.59
N THR A 48 -9.56 4.73 -3.45
CA THR A 48 -8.42 3.81 -3.44
C THR A 48 -7.70 3.82 -2.09
N LEU A 49 -7.39 5.02 -1.57
CA LEU A 49 -6.72 5.16 -0.28
C LEU A 49 -7.54 4.51 0.86
N ASN A 50 -8.85 4.78 0.93
CA ASN A 50 -9.70 4.21 1.98
C ASN A 50 -9.81 2.68 1.87
N SER A 51 -9.91 2.11 0.65
CA SER A 51 -9.92 0.65 0.46
C SER A 51 -8.63 0.03 0.98
N LEU A 52 -7.49 0.59 0.58
CA LEU A 52 -6.18 0.08 0.98
C LEU A 52 -5.91 0.24 2.47
N LEU A 53 -6.37 1.32 3.11
CA LEU A 53 -6.27 1.48 4.56
C LEU A 53 -7.10 0.42 5.29
N LYS A 54 -8.32 0.14 4.82
CA LYS A 54 -9.19 -0.89 5.39
C LYS A 54 -8.61 -2.29 5.23
N GLU A 55 -8.18 -2.64 4.02
CA GLU A 55 -7.54 -3.94 3.74
C GLU A 55 -6.20 -4.09 4.49
N GLY A 56 -5.47 -2.98 4.63
CA GLY A 56 -4.24 -2.84 5.39
C GLY A 56 -4.40 -2.97 6.91
N GLY A 57 -5.64 -2.89 7.43
CA GLY A 57 -5.94 -2.89 8.86
C GLY A 57 -5.57 -1.59 9.57
N LEU A 58 -5.58 -0.46 8.85
CA LEU A 58 -5.20 0.87 9.32
C LEU A 58 -6.41 1.79 9.56
N LYS A 59 -7.62 1.34 9.19
CA LYS A 59 -8.90 2.02 9.36
C LYS A 59 -10.03 0.98 9.34
#